data_AF-A0A2L2ND53-F1
#
_entry.id   AF-A0A2L2ND53-F1
#
_cell.length_a   1.000
_cell.length_b   1.000
_cell.length_c   1.000
_cell.angle_alpha   90.00
_cell.angle_beta   90.00
_cell.angle_gamma   90.00
#
_symmetry.space_group_name_H-M   'P 1'
#
loop_
_entity.id
_entity.type
_entity.pdbx_description
1 polymer ?
#
loop_
_entity_poly.entity_id
_entity_poly.type
_entity_poly.pdbx_seq_one_letter_code
_entity_poly.pdbx_strand_id
1 'polypeptide(L)'
;MAKNHLDILYSEVFNYVYPDIKDLPFGVLKKVLFIILETEHQKFENICNTFGITESGSKDDDEEIIDSFIGKTARAMSNPISIFDAHKREIFWIVVVACLLVGAIGCIQFIHRRRNQVKAGNIRNVQQPVAVPLEPLAPPVQAITVALCLVVPAYVAQNLKEQSPINVDEIEKLIDNTSYFLCAKVADTELVQQRLDLTDENILSVSERREVYVRIHIADGQEMLDKTVPYILKRNLPSHGQGVVKKLASLGDLSGLEAFNRI
;
A
#
# COMPACT_ATOMS: atom_id res chain seq x y z
N MET A 1 0.84 22.05 18.20
CA MET A 1 1.41 22.42 16.89
C MET A 1 0.87 21.60 15.71
N ALA A 2 0.38 20.36 15.88
CA ALA A 2 -0.10 19.52 14.77
C ALA A 2 -1.33 20.07 13.99
N LYS A 3 -2.19 20.88 14.64
CA LYS A 3 -3.43 21.39 14.03
C LYS A 3 -3.17 22.24 12.77
N ASN A 4 -2.13 23.09 12.80
CA ASN A 4 -1.83 23.98 11.68
C ASN A 4 -1.33 23.25 10.42
N HIS A 5 -0.70 22.08 10.55
CA HIS A 5 -0.15 21.39 9.37
C HIS A 5 -1.23 20.67 8.57
N LEU A 6 -2.20 20.08 9.26
CA LEU A 6 -3.32 19.40 8.61
C LEU A 6 -4.29 20.39 7.95
N ASP A 7 -4.52 21.54 8.59
CA ASP A 7 -5.34 22.61 8.02
C ASP A 7 -4.71 23.18 6.73
N ILE A 8 -3.38 23.32 6.69
CA ILE A 8 -2.64 23.74 5.48
C ILE A 8 -2.79 22.69 4.37
N LEU A 9 -2.58 21.41 4.68
CA LEU A 9 -2.69 20.32 3.70
C LEU A 9 -4.09 20.29 3.06
N TYR A 10 -5.16 20.36 3.85
CA TYR A 10 -6.52 20.39 3.31
C TYR A 10 -6.80 21.66 2.49
N SER A 11 -6.20 22.80 2.87
CA SER A 11 -6.31 24.03 2.09
C SER A 11 -5.63 23.92 0.73
N GLU A 12 -4.46 23.29 0.67
CA GLU A 12 -3.71 23.06 -0.57
C GLU A 12 -4.49 22.12 -1.51
N VAL A 13 -4.98 20.99 -0.99
CA VAL A 13 -5.82 20.07 -1.76
C VAL A 13 -7.09 20.77 -2.23
N PHE A 14 -7.77 21.53 -1.36
CA PHE A 14 -8.94 22.30 -1.75
C PHE A 14 -8.63 23.28 -2.89
N ASN A 15 -7.55 24.04 -2.80
CA ASN A 15 -7.18 25.00 -3.85
C ASN A 15 -6.85 24.32 -5.18
N TYR A 16 -6.34 23.09 -5.16
CA TYR A 16 -6.09 22.29 -6.35
C TYR A 16 -7.38 21.78 -7.00
N VAL A 17 -8.32 21.28 -6.19
CA VAL A 17 -9.54 20.61 -6.69
C VAL A 17 -10.68 21.59 -6.97
N TYR A 18 -10.76 22.69 -6.22
CA TYR A 18 -11.86 23.67 -6.26
C TYR A 18 -12.19 24.21 -7.67
N PRO A 19 -11.20 24.57 -8.52
CA PRO A 19 -11.47 25.08 -9.86
C PRO A 19 -12.34 24.15 -10.71
N ASP A 20 -12.19 22.83 -10.54
CA ASP A 20 -12.87 21.81 -11.34
C ASP A 20 -14.25 21.41 -10.82
N ILE A 21 -14.60 21.84 -9.60
CA ILE A 21 -15.82 21.39 -8.90
C ILE A 21 -16.76 22.53 -8.49
N LYS A 22 -16.28 23.78 -8.51
CA LYS A 22 -17.03 24.96 -8.00
C LYS A 22 -18.39 25.19 -8.67
N ASP A 23 -18.53 24.80 -9.94
CA ASP A 23 -19.73 25.03 -10.75
C ASP A 23 -20.48 23.71 -11.03
N LEU A 24 -20.08 22.60 -10.41
CA LEU A 24 -20.73 21.31 -10.64
C LEU A 24 -22.06 21.22 -9.88
N PRO A 25 -23.18 20.90 -10.57
CA PRO A 25 -24.47 20.79 -9.92
C PRO A 25 -24.68 19.44 -9.21
N PHE A 26 -23.96 18.39 -9.62
CA PHE A 26 -24.07 17.02 -9.11
C PHE A 26 -22.69 16.32 -9.15
N GLY A 27 -22.55 15.23 -8.39
CA GLY A 27 -21.39 14.34 -8.42
C GLY A 27 -20.12 14.98 -7.87
N VAL A 28 -20.24 15.99 -6.99
CA VAL A 28 -19.10 16.78 -6.50
C VAL A 28 -18.13 15.88 -5.73
N LEU A 29 -18.61 15.11 -4.74
CA LEU A 29 -17.75 14.17 -4.01
C LEU A 29 -17.10 13.12 -4.91
N LYS A 30 -17.84 12.57 -5.89
CA LYS A 30 -17.28 11.63 -6.86
C LYS A 30 -16.15 12.27 -7.67
N LYS A 31 -16.34 13.49 -8.16
CA LYS A 31 -15.33 14.22 -8.93
C LYS A 31 -14.09 14.54 -8.10
N VAL A 32 -14.28 14.94 -6.84
CA VAL A 32 -13.18 15.17 -5.89
C VAL A 32 -12.38 13.89 -5.69
N LEU A 33 -13.04 12.76 -5.43
CA LEU A 33 -12.38 11.46 -5.28
C LEU A 33 -11.61 11.06 -6.54
N PHE A 34 -12.18 11.30 -7.72
CA PHE A 34 -11.52 11.03 -8.98
C PHE A 34 -10.24 11.86 -9.14
N ILE A 35 -10.26 13.15 -8.79
CA ILE A 35 -9.08 14.03 -8.87
C ILE A 35 -8.02 13.62 -7.84
N ILE A 36 -8.41 13.27 -6.62
CA ILE A 36 -7.47 12.85 -5.56
C ILE A 36 -6.80 11.52 -5.90
N LEU A 37 -7.55 10.58 -6.46
CA LEU A 37 -7.07 9.23 -6.71
C LEU A 37 -6.43 9.07 -8.09
N GLU A 38 -6.74 9.95 -9.04
CA GLU A 38 -6.22 10.09 -10.43
C GLU A 38 -5.95 8.77 -11.16
N THR A 39 -4.92 8.03 -10.76
CA THR A 39 -4.46 6.76 -11.34
C THR A 39 -4.96 5.50 -10.61
N GLU A 40 -5.57 5.64 -9.43
CA GLU A 40 -5.99 4.54 -8.56
C GLU A 40 -7.44 4.08 -8.81
N HIS A 41 -7.79 3.79 -10.07
CA HIS A 41 -9.16 3.49 -10.50
C HIS A 41 -9.87 2.41 -9.66
N GLN A 42 -9.16 1.34 -9.27
CA GLN A 42 -9.77 0.28 -8.46
C GLN A 42 -10.12 0.76 -7.04
N LYS A 43 -9.30 1.61 -6.42
CA LYS A 43 -9.62 2.18 -5.11
C LYS A 43 -10.78 3.16 -5.23
N PHE A 44 -10.77 3.99 -6.28
CA PHE A 44 -11.85 4.91 -6.60
C PHE A 44 -13.22 4.20 -6.72
N GLU A 45 -13.29 3.16 -7.55
CA GLU A 45 -14.52 2.37 -7.71
C GLU A 45 -14.94 1.68 -6.42
N ASN A 46 -13.99 1.15 -5.64
CA ASN A 46 -14.31 0.54 -4.35
C ASN A 46 -14.89 1.55 -3.36
N ILE A 47 -14.36 2.77 -3.29
CA ILE A 47 -14.91 3.86 -2.46
C ILE A 47 -16.32 4.18 -2.92
N CYS A 48 -16.51 4.44 -4.21
CA CYS A 48 -17.81 4.83 -4.74
C CYS A 48 -18.88 3.76 -4.45
N ASN A 49 -18.57 2.50 -4.71
CA ASN A 49 -19.50 1.39 -4.47
C ASN A 49 -19.77 1.16 -2.98
N THR A 50 -18.77 1.31 -2.11
CA THR A 50 -18.93 1.07 -0.66
C THR A 50 -19.81 2.13 -0.02
N PHE A 51 -19.68 3.39 -0.45
CA PHE A 51 -20.37 4.52 0.17
C PHE A 51 -21.56 5.04 -0.66
N GLY A 52 -21.93 4.36 -1.75
CA GLY A 52 -23.06 4.73 -2.59
C GLY A 52 -22.86 6.05 -3.34
N ILE A 53 -21.61 6.44 -3.62
CA ILE A 53 -21.28 7.71 -4.28
C ILE A 53 -21.48 7.56 -5.79
N THR A 54 -22.30 8.42 -6.39
CA THR A 54 -22.69 8.33 -7.81
C THR A 54 -22.41 9.63 -8.56
N GLU A 55 -22.39 9.58 -9.90
CA GLU A 55 -22.23 10.78 -10.75
C GLU A 55 -23.42 11.72 -10.68
N SER A 56 -24.60 11.17 -10.40
CA SER A 56 -25.84 11.91 -10.19
C SER A 56 -26.06 12.30 -8.72
N GLY A 57 -25.08 12.07 -7.84
CA GLY A 57 -25.19 12.40 -6.42
C GLY A 57 -25.44 13.89 -6.23
N SER A 58 -26.46 14.23 -5.46
CA SER A 58 -26.77 15.60 -5.09
C SER A 58 -25.87 16.08 -3.95
N LYS A 59 -25.91 17.39 -3.67
CA LYS A 59 -25.24 17.94 -2.49
C LYS A 59 -25.79 17.39 -1.18
N ASP A 60 -27.09 17.08 -1.13
CA ASP A 60 -27.72 16.51 0.05
C ASP A 60 -27.20 15.09 0.32
N ASP A 61 -26.96 14.31 -0.74
CA ASP A 61 -26.34 12.97 -0.64
C ASP A 61 -24.90 13.08 -0.11
N ASP A 62 -24.13 14.05 -0.60
CA ASP A 62 -22.77 14.33 -0.12
C ASP A 62 -22.78 14.78 1.35
N GLU A 63 -23.78 15.58 1.76
CA GLU A 63 -23.96 16.04 3.14
C GLU A 63 -24.29 14.90 4.11
N GLU A 64 -25.14 13.95 3.72
CA GLU A 64 -25.43 12.76 4.52
C GLU A 64 -24.15 11.94 4.79
N ILE A 65 -23.32 11.78 3.76
CA ILE A 65 -22.02 11.11 3.90
C ILE A 65 -21.10 11.91 4.83
N ILE A 66 -21.01 13.23 4.66
CA ILE A 66 -20.19 14.08 5.54
C ILE A 66 -20.62 13.95 7.01
N ASP A 67 -21.93 14.02 7.26
CA ASP A 67 -22.48 13.93 8.61
C ASP A 67 -22.23 12.56 9.25
N SER A 68 -22.24 11.48 8.46
CA SER A 68 -21.90 10.14 8.95
C SER A 68 -20.45 9.99 9.40
N PHE A 69 -19.53 10.77 8.80
CA PHE A 69 -18.09 10.69 9.08
C PHE A 69 -17.61 11.66 10.15
N ILE A 70 -18.09 12.90 10.11
CA ILE A 70 -17.58 13.99 10.96
C ILE A 70 -18.57 14.33 12.07
N GLY A 71 -19.86 14.07 11.86
CA GLY A 71 -20.92 14.44 12.79
C GLY A 71 -21.26 15.94 12.72
N LYS A 72 -22.56 16.25 12.73
CA LYS A 72 -23.10 17.63 12.64
C LYS A 72 -22.48 18.60 13.65
N THR A 73 -22.26 18.13 14.88
CA THR A 73 -21.70 18.93 15.98
C THR A 73 -20.21 19.25 15.82
N ALA A 74 -19.40 18.33 15.28
CA ALA A 74 -17.98 18.59 15.07
C ALA A 74 -17.74 19.51 13.86
N ARG A 75 -18.60 19.43 12.83
CA ARG A 75 -18.62 20.35 11.68
C ARG A 75 -18.97 21.78 12.10
N ALA A 76 -19.88 21.94 13.06
CA ALA A 76 -20.25 23.25 13.61
C ALA A 76 -19.19 23.83 14.57
N MET A 77 -18.42 22.97 15.26
CA MET A 77 -17.35 23.39 16.20
C MET A 77 -15.99 23.65 15.53
N SER A 78 -15.79 23.17 14.31
CA SER A 78 -14.60 23.46 13.53
C SER A 78 -14.79 24.79 12.80
N ASN A 79 -13.84 25.70 12.95
CA ASN A 79 -13.75 26.91 12.13
C ASN A 79 -12.92 26.56 10.89
N PRO A 80 -13.51 26.10 9.77
CA PRO A 80 -12.79 26.13 8.52
C PRO A 80 -12.51 27.61 8.25
N ILE A 81 -11.23 27.97 8.24
CA ILE A 81 -10.62 29.23 7.80
C ILE A 81 -11.66 30.34 7.61
N SER A 82 -11.69 31.33 8.52
CA SER A 82 -12.65 32.44 8.57
C SER A 82 -12.79 33.29 7.29
N ILE A 83 -12.09 32.93 6.23
CA ILE A 83 -11.97 33.56 4.92
C ILE A 83 -12.95 32.96 3.89
N PHE A 84 -13.48 31.76 4.10
CA PHE A 84 -14.39 31.13 3.13
C PHE A 84 -15.86 31.54 3.31
N ASP A 85 -16.53 31.85 2.20
CA ASP A 85 -17.98 32.02 2.14
C ASP A 85 -18.72 30.68 2.38
N ALA A 86 -20.05 30.74 2.57
CA ALA A 86 -20.85 29.56 2.91
C ALA A 86 -20.73 28.43 1.88
N HIS A 87 -20.68 28.78 0.59
CA HIS A 87 -20.59 27.83 -0.50
C HIS A 87 -19.21 27.15 -0.57
N LYS A 88 -18.13 27.93 -0.39
CA LYS A 88 -16.77 27.40 -0.33
C LYS A 88 -16.56 26.51 0.89
N ARG A 89 -17.16 26.85 2.04
CA ARG A 89 -17.10 26.00 3.24
C ARG A 89 -17.77 24.65 3.02
N GLU A 90 -18.88 24.61 2.31
CA GLU A 90 -19.58 23.38 1.97
C GLU A 90 -18.68 22.45 1.15
N ILE A 91 -18.11 22.97 0.05
CA ILE A 91 -17.21 22.23 -0.83
C ILE A 91 -15.92 21.81 -0.11
N PHE A 92 -15.40 22.64 0.80
CA PHE A 92 -14.23 22.31 1.61
C PHE A 92 -14.47 21.04 2.44
N TRP A 93 -15.66 20.89 3.04
CA TRP A 93 -16.00 19.68 3.79
C TRP A 93 -16.12 18.44 2.91
N ILE A 94 -16.61 18.59 1.68
CA ILE A 94 -16.61 17.50 0.68
C ILE A 94 -15.16 17.03 0.42
N VAL A 95 -14.22 17.97 0.27
CA VAL A 95 -12.79 17.65 0.09
C VAL A 95 -12.21 16.94 1.31
N VAL A 96 -12.47 17.44 2.53
CA VAL A 96 -11.99 16.78 3.76
C VAL A 96 -12.52 15.36 3.86
N VAL A 97 -13.80 15.14 3.58
CA VAL A 97 -14.41 13.80 3.64
C VAL A 97 -13.87 12.89 2.55
N ALA A 98 -13.64 13.39 1.33
CA ALA A 98 -12.97 12.63 0.29
C ALA A 98 -11.59 12.13 0.75
N CYS A 99 -10.77 12.99 1.37
CA CYS A 99 -9.48 12.59 1.94
C CYS A 99 -9.64 11.53 3.05
N LEU A 100 -10.64 11.67 3.93
CA LEU A 100 -10.92 10.69 4.99
C LEU A 100 -11.37 9.34 4.43
N LEU A 101 -12.19 9.32 3.37
CA LEU A 101 -12.67 8.10 2.72
C LEU A 101 -11.52 7.28 2.13
N VAL A 102 -10.56 7.96 1.49
CA VAL A 102 -9.34 7.32 0.97
C VAL A 102 -8.56 6.65 2.10
N GLY A 103 -8.36 7.35 3.23
CA GLY A 103 -7.71 6.77 4.41
C GLY A 103 -8.52 5.64 5.06
N ALA A 104 -9.84 5.78 5.16
CA ALA A 104 -10.73 4.82 5.78
C ALA A 104 -10.75 3.49 5.03
N ILE A 105 -10.69 3.50 3.70
CA ILE A 105 -10.57 2.26 2.91
C ILE A 105 -9.25 1.54 3.21
N GLY A 106 -8.14 2.25 3.37
CA GLY A 106 -6.89 1.65 3.85
C GLY A 106 -7.08 0.91 5.17
N CYS A 107 -7.77 1.55 6.13
CA CYS A 107 -8.10 0.96 7.43
C CYS A 107 -9.08 -0.23 7.33
N ILE A 108 -10.12 -0.14 6.50
CA ILE A 108 -11.11 -1.22 6.30
C ILE A 108 -10.43 -2.43 5.67
N GLN A 109 -9.60 -2.23 4.64
CA GLN A 109 -8.82 -3.30 4.03
C GLN A 109 -7.88 -3.95 5.05
N PHE A 110 -7.21 -3.15 5.88
CA PHE A 110 -6.38 -3.66 6.97
C PHE A 110 -7.17 -4.51 7.97
N ILE A 111 -8.33 -4.04 8.44
CA ILE A 111 -9.19 -4.77 9.38
C ILE A 111 -9.77 -6.04 8.76
N HIS A 112 -10.22 -5.97 7.50
CA HIS A 112 -10.80 -7.11 6.79
C HIS A 112 -9.75 -8.23 6.58
N ARG A 113 -8.53 -7.87 6.18
CA ARG A 113 -7.38 -8.79 6.12
C ARG A 113 -7.16 -9.49 7.46
N ARG A 114 -7.16 -8.72 8.56
CA ARG A 114 -6.96 -9.26 9.92
C ARG A 114 -8.11 -10.15 10.38
N ARG A 115 -9.37 -9.81 10.05
CA ARG A 115 -10.56 -10.57 10.46
C ARG A 115 -10.68 -11.91 9.71
N ASN A 116 -10.29 -11.94 8.44
CA ASN A 116 -10.29 -13.17 7.64
C ASN A 116 -9.22 -14.16 8.09
N GLN A 117 -8.07 -13.67 8.60
CA GLN A 117 -7.07 -14.52 9.26
C GLN A 117 -7.60 -15.19 10.53
N VAL A 118 -8.44 -14.50 11.31
CA VAL A 118 -9.05 -15.05 12.54
C VAL A 118 -10.20 -16.03 12.22
N LYS A 119 -11.01 -15.78 11.19
CA LYS A 119 -12.13 -16.67 10.82
C LYS A 119 -11.67 -17.98 10.17
N ALA A 120 -10.56 -17.98 9.44
CA ALA A 120 -9.98 -19.21 8.89
C ALA A 120 -9.50 -20.20 9.98
N GLY A 121 -9.26 -19.73 11.22
CA GLY A 121 -8.91 -20.56 12.37
C GLY A 121 -10.11 -21.20 13.10
N ASN A 122 -11.36 -20.82 12.81
CA ASN A 122 -12.51 -21.14 13.68
C ASN A 122 -13.57 -22.07 13.07
N ILE A 123 -13.39 -22.57 11.84
CA ILE A 123 -14.38 -23.44 11.15
C ILE A 123 -13.80 -24.83 10.93
N ARG A 124 -13.55 -25.61 11.98
CA ARG A 124 -13.50 -27.10 11.92
C ARG A 124 -13.84 -27.69 13.30
N ASN A 125 -15.12 -27.67 13.67
CA ASN A 125 -15.65 -28.49 14.75
C ASN A 125 -16.94 -29.18 14.29
N VAL A 126 -16.81 -30.38 13.72
CA VAL A 126 -17.82 -31.46 13.80
C VAL A 126 -17.05 -32.79 13.81
N GLN A 127 -17.45 -33.67 14.72
CA GLN A 127 -16.70 -34.80 15.30
C GLN A 127 -16.29 -35.92 14.35
N GLN A 128 -15.15 -36.53 14.70
CA GLN A 128 -14.77 -37.91 14.40
C GLN A 128 -14.72 -38.69 15.73
N PRO A 129 -15.22 -39.93 15.83
CA PRO A 129 -15.08 -40.75 17.04
C PRO A 129 -13.75 -41.51 17.10
N VAL A 130 -13.14 -41.45 18.30
CA VAL A 130 -12.47 -42.52 19.08
C VAL A 130 -11.36 -43.30 18.35
N ALA A 131 -10.07 -42.95 18.52
CA ALA A 131 -9.15 -43.14 19.65
C ALA A 131 -8.18 -44.30 19.41
N VAL A 132 -6.88 -44.03 19.54
CA VAL A 132 -5.78 -44.80 20.17
C VAL A 132 -4.45 -44.23 19.63
N PRO A 133 -3.41 -44.06 20.48
CA PRO A 133 -2.50 -42.92 20.44
C PRO A 133 -1.23 -43.17 19.61
N LEU A 134 -0.86 -42.20 18.78
CA LEU A 134 0.46 -42.11 18.15
C LEU A 134 1.08 -40.75 18.48
N GLU A 135 2.39 -40.80 18.67
CA GLU A 135 3.32 -39.71 18.97
C GLU A 135 2.97 -38.39 18.27
N PRO A 136 3.18 -37.22 18.90
CA PRO A 136 2.88 -35.95 18.28
C PRO A 136 3.93 -35.61 17.20
N LEU A 137 3.72 -36.12 15.98
CA LEU A 137 4.13 -35.44 14.75
C LEU A 137 3.18 -34.25 14.57
N ALA A 138 3.61 -33.07 15.01
CA ALA A 138 2.92 -31.83 14.69
C ALA A 138 2.86 -31.64 13.15
N PRO A 139 1.71 -31.30 12.55
CA PRO A 139 1.65 -30.95 11.13
C PRO A 139 2.40 -29.62 10.89
N PRO A 140 3.14 -29.48 9.78
CA PRO A 140 3.93 -28.27 9.53
C PRO A 140 3.01 -27.08 9.29
N VAL A 141 3.27 -25.99 10.03
CA VAL A 141 2.78 -24.64 9.70
C VAL A 141 3.16 -24.38 8.25
N GLN A 142 2.20 -24.07 7.37
CA GLN A 142 2.50 -23.82 5.96
C GLN A 142 3.34 -22.55 5.83
N ALA A 143 4.62 -22.73 5.54
CA ALA A 143 5.59 -21.69 5.26
C ALA A 143 5.12 -20.80 4.10
N ILE A 144 4.83 -19.52 4.36
CA ILE A 144 4.45 -18.58 3.30
C ILE A 144 5.73 -17.99 2.70
N THR A 145 5.92 -18.18 1.40
CA THR A 145 6.99 -17.52 0.64
C THR A 145 6.55 -16.12 0.25
N VAL A 146 7.39 -15.13 0.53
CA VAL A 146 7.20 -13.73 0.14
C VAL A 146 8.25 -13.33 -0.90
N ALA A 147 7.97 -12.29 -1.66
CA ALA A 147 8.90 -11.68 -2.59
C ALA A 147 9.34 -10.31 -2.06
N LEU A 148 10.63 -10.19 -1.75
CA LEU A 148 11.31 -8.95 -1.43
C LEU A 148 11.95 -8.40 -2.70
N CYS A 149 11.43 -7.26 -3.15
CA CYS A 149 11.88 -6.52 -4.30
C CYS A 149 12.70 -5.31 -3.83
N LEU A 150 13.92 -5.15 -4.32
CA LEU A 150 14.86 -4.11 -3.93
C LEU A 150 15.40 -3.41 -5.18
N VAL A 151 15.66 -2.11 -5.08
CA VAL A 151 16.44 -1.35 -6.05
C VAL A 151 17.72 -0.91 -5.38
N VAL A 152 18.85 -1.42 -5.85
CA VAL A 152 20.18 -1.19 -5.27
C VAL A 152 21.17 -0.77 -6.35
N PRO A 153 22.26 -0.07 -6.00
CA PRO A 153 23.36 0.15 -6.94
C PRO A 153 23.99 -1.16 -7.41
N ALA A 154 24.44 -1.20 -8.67
CA ALA A 154 25.04 -2.38 -9.28
C ALA A 154 26.20 -2.96 -8.47
N TYR A 155 27.07 -2.13 -7.88
CA TYR A 155 28.21 -2.61 -7.08
C TYR A 155 27.78 -3.46 -5.87
N VAL A 156 26.57 -3.26 -5.35
CA VAL A 156 26.03 -4.03 -4.21
C VAL A 156 25.56 -5.41 -4.69
N ALA A 157 25.06 -5.50 -5.92
CA ALA A 157 24.46 -6.70 -6.51
C ALA A 157 25.43 -7.55 -7.37
N GLN A 158 26.67 -7.11 -7.59
CA GLN A 158 27.66 -7.78 -8.47
C GLN A 158 27.89 -9.28 -8.17
N ASN A 159 27.77 -9.68 -6.90
CA ASN A 159 28.00 -11.07 -6.49
C ASN A 159 26.75 -11.95 -6.55
N LEU A 160 25.59 -11.38 -6.86
CA LEU A 160 24.33 -12.11 -6.94
C LEU A 160 24.22 -12.84 -8.27
N LYS A 161 23.55 -14.00 -8.25
CA LYS A 161 23.20 -14.77 -9.45
C LYS A 161 21.74 -15.14 -9.40
N GLU A 162 21.06 -15.09 -10.54
CA GLU A 162 19.69 -15.58 -10.60
C GLU A 162 19.64 -17.08 -10.26
N GLN A 163 18.57 -17.46 -9.56
CA GLN A 163 18.31 -18.78 -8.99
C GLN A 163 19.32 -19.26 -7.94
N SER A 164 20.24 -18.40 -7.46
CA SER A 164 21.14 -18.76 -6.37
C SER A 164 20.49 -18.49 -5.00
N PRO A 165 20.83 -19.31 -3.98
CA PRO A 165 20.50 -18.97 -2.61
C PRO A 165 21.25 -17.70 -2.18
N ILE A 166 20.67 -16.96 -1.24
CA ILE A 166 21.25 -15.79 -0.60
C ILE A 166 20.98 -15.87 0.91
N ASN A 167 21.99 -15.55 1.71
CA ASN A 167 21.87 -15.62 3.18
C ASN A 167 21.29 -14.33 3.77
N VAL A 168 20.94 -14.37 5.07
CA VAL A 168 20.35 -13.22 5.79
C VAL A 168 21.28 -12.00 5.77
N ASP A 169 22.58 -12.17 6.03
CA ASP A 169 23.55 -11.07 6.08
C ASP A 169 23.64 -10.33 4.73
N GLU A 170 23.60 -11.08 3.62
CA GLU A 170 23.58 -10.51 2.27
C GLU A 170 22.25 -9.79 1.98
N ILE A 171 21.12 -10.35 2.42
CA ILE A 171 19.81 -9.67 2.30
C ILE A 171 19.80 -8.36 3.10
N GLU A 172 20.33 -8.37 4.33
CA GLU A 172 20.45 -7.15 5.14
C GLU A 172 21.32 -6.09 4.48
N LYS A 173 22.45 -6.51 3.89
CA LYS A 173 23.32 -5.61 3.12
C LYS A 173 22.59 -4.98 1.94
N LEU A 174 21.76 -5.75 1.22
CA LEU A 174 20.96 -5.21 0.13
C LEU A 174 19.92 -4.20 0.64
N ILE A 175 19.22 -4.52 1.74
CA ILE A 175 18.26 -3.61 2.38
C ILE A 175 18.93 -2.30 2.81
N ASP A 176 20.15 -2.36 3.36
CA ASP A 176 20.89 -1.17 3.81
C ASP A 176 21.36 -0.25 2.68
N ASN A 177 21.40 -0.75 1.44
CA ASN A 177 21.82 0.02 0.27
C ASN A 177 20.68 0.26 -0.72
N THR A 178 19.42 0.04 -0.32
CA THR A 178 18.27 0.13 -1.22
C THR A 178 17.78 1.57 -1.35
N SER A 179 17.48 2.02 -2.57
CA SER A 179 16.80 3.31 -2.84
C SER A 179 15.28 3.15 -2.84
N TYR A 180 14.79 1.99 -3.30
CA TYR A 180 13.38 1.62 -3.32
C TYR A 180 13.20 0.17 -2.87
N PHE A 181 12.08 -0.15 -2.23
CA PHE A 181 11.76 -1.53 -1.90
C PHE A 181 10.26 -1.84 -1.83
N LEU A 182 9.91 -3.10 -2.04
CA LEU A 182 8.57 -3.65 -1.90
C LEU A 182 8.65 -5.07 -1.34
N CYS A 183 7.89 -5.40 -0.30
CA CYS A 183 7.74 -6.77 0.18
C CYS A 183 6.27 -7.19 0.08
N ALA A 184 5.98 -8.13 -0.81
CA ALA A 184 4.63 -8.58 -1.12
C ALA A 184 4.56 -10.10 -1.34
N LYS A 185 3.35 -10.62 -1.58
CA LYS A 185 3.20 -12.01 -2.00
C LYS A 185 3.79 -12.20 -3.39
N VAL A 186 4.32 -13.39 -3.64
CA VAL A 186 4.94 -13.75 -4.94
C VAL A 186 4.03 -13.40 -6.12
N ALA A 187 2.75 -13.79 -6.05
CA ALA A 187 1.77 -13.56 -7.12
C ALA A 187 1.57 -12.05 -7.45
N ASP A 188 1.60 -11.19 -6.43
CA ASP A 188 1.37 -9.75 -6.63
C ASP A 188 2.60 -9.08 -7.27
N THR A 189 3.81 -9.59 -7.01
CA THR A 189 5.05 -9.02 -7.54
C THR A 189 5.25 -9.27 -9.03
N GLU A 190 4.61 -10.28 -9.63
CA GLU A 190 4.71 -10.52 -11.07
C GLU A 190 4.09 -9.37 -11.88
N LEU A 191 2.93 -8.87 -11.42
CA LEU A 191 2.25 -7.73 -12.04
C LEU A 191 3.03 -6.42 -11.87
N VAL A 192 3.66 -6.24 -10.70
CA VAL A 192 4.51 -5.06 -10.45
C VAL A 192 5.75 -5.11 -11.33
N GLN A 193 6.42 -6.26 -11.44
CA GLN A 193 7.61 -6.40 -12.25
C GLN A 193 7.36 -6.08 -13.74
N GLN A 194 6.19 -6.42 -14.28
CA GLN A 194 5.83 -6.13 -15.68
C GLN A 194 5.77 -4.63 -16.02
N ARG A 195 5.67 -3.75 -15.01
CA ARG A 195 5.61 -2.30 -15.18
C ARG A 195 6.98 -1.64 -15.15
N LEU A 196 8.01 -2.37 -14.69
CA LEU A 196 9.38 -1.86 -14.61
C LEU A 196 10.03 -1.89 -15.98
N ASP A 197 10.77 -0.82 -16.31
CA ASP A 197 11.66 -0.82 -17.47
C ASP A 197 12.94 -1.59 -17.13
N LEU A 198 12.92 -2.90 -17.34
CA LEU A 198 14.07 -3.78 -17.08
C LEU A 198 14.86 -4.02 -18.36
N THR A 199 16.17 -3.97 -18.23
CA THR A 199 17.11 -4.22 -19.33
C THR A 199 17.87 -5.54 -19.09
N ASP A 200 18.23 -6.20 -20.19
CA ASP A 200 19.02 -7.45 -20.17
C ASP A 200 20.55 -7.20 -20.12
N GLU A 201 20.95 -5.99 -19.69
CA GLU A 201 22.37 -5.64 -19.56
C GLU A 201 23.05 -6.54 -18.53
N ASN A 202 24.26 -7.00 -18.84
CA ASN A 202 25.07 -7.73 -17.86
C ASN A 202 25.49 -6.77 -16.74
N ILE A 203 25.03 -7.04 -15.52
CA ILE A 203 25.29 -6.19 -14.35
C ILE A 203 26.79 -6.07 -14.02
N LEU A 204 27.61 -7.04 -14.42
CA LEU A 204 29.07 -6.95 -14.26
C LEU A 204 29.71 -5.95 -15.22
N SER A 205 28.97 -5.49 -16.24
CA SER A 205 29.46 -4.59 -17.30
C SER A 205 28.89 -3.18 -17.23
N VAL A 206 27.87 -2.93 -16.39
CA VAL A 206 27.27 -1.59 -16.23
C VAL A 206 28.05 -0.74 -15.24
N SER A 207 27.79 0.57 -15.24
CA SER A 207 28.31 1.49 -14.22
C SER A 207 27.97 1.01 -12.82
N GLU A 208 28.92 1.13 -11.88
CA GLU A 208 28.73 0.76 -10.47
C GLU A 208 27.51 1.44 -9.83
N ARG A 209 27.15 2.63 -10.30
CA ARG A 209 26.01 3.42 -9.80
C ARG A 209 24.70 3.15 -10.54
N ARG A 210 24.70 2.31 -11.57
CA ARG A 210 23.48 1.92 -12.28
C ARG A 210 22.55 1.23 -11.28
N GLU A 211 21.28 1.58 -11.31
CA GLU A 211 20.29 0.96 -10.43
C GLU A 211 19.91 -0.42 -10.97
N VAL A 212 19.85 -1.38 -10.05
CA VAL A 212 19.59 -2.79 -10.32
C VAL A 212 18.40 -3.21 -9.48
N TYR A 213 17.43 -3.81 -10.16
CA TYR A 213 16.30 -4.49 -9.56
C TYR A 213 16.71 -5.90 -9.12
N VAL A 214 16.44 -6.22 -7.86
CA VAL A 214 16.67 -7.54 -7.27
C VAL A 214 15.34 -8.04 -6.69
N ARG A 215 14.90 -9.23 -7.10
CA ARG A 215 13.76 -9.93 -6.50
C ARG A 215 14.24 -11.18 -5.77
N ILE A 216 13.95 -11.26 -4.48
CA ILE A 216 14.36 -12.36 -3.61
C ILE A 216 13.10 -13.03 -3.06
N HIS A 217 12.99 -14.34 -3.24
CA HIS A 217 11.95 -15.11 -2.56
C HIS A 217 12.46 -15.58 -1.21
N ILE A 218 11.74 -15.24 -0.14
CA ILE A 218 12.09 -15.58 1.24
C ILE A 218 11.01 -16.52 1.79
N ALA A 219 11.40 -17.73 2.16
CA ALA A 219 10.51 -18.66 2.87
C ALA A 219 10.25 -18.15 4.29
N ASP A 220 9.08 -18.44 4.84
CA ASP A 220 8.66 -18.01 6.19
C ASP A 220 8.68 -16.49 6.41
N GLY A 221 8.61 -15.71 5.32
CA GLY A 221 8.72 -14.25 5.38
C GLY A 221 7.40 -13.52 5.66
N GLN A 222 6.36 -14.20 6.16
CA GLN A 222 5.03 -13.58 6.38
C GLN A 222 5.08 -12.31 7.23
N GLU A 223 6.02 -12.21 8.17
CA GLU A 223 6.18 -11.05 9.04
C GLU A 223 6.78 -9.83 8.32
N MET A 224 7.32 -10.01 7.11
CA MET A 224 7.88 -8.96 6.26
C MET A 224 6.84 -8.29 5.36
N LEU A 225 5.64 -8.89 5.22
CA LEU A 225 4.58 -8.35 4.35
C LEU A 225 4.11 -6.97 4.82
N ASP A 226 3.80 -6.11 3.84
CA ASP A 226 3.25 -4.77 4.02
C ASP A 226 4.13 -3.83 4.90
N LYS A 227 5.40 -4.18 5.17
CA LYS A 227 6.32 -3.30 5.89
C LYS A 227 6.82 -2.21 4.97
N THR A 228 6.79 -0.97 5.46
CA THR A 228 7.16 0.23 4.69
C THR A 228 8.43 0.91 5.19
N VAL A 229 9.13 0.30 6.16
CA VAL A 229 10.40 0.82 6.71
C VAL A 229 11.49 -0.27 6.67
N PRO A 230 12.71 0.02 6.16
CA PRO A 230 13.83 -0.94 6.07
C PRO A 230 14.21 -1.59 7.40
N TYR A 231 14.30 -0.80 8.46
CA TYR A 231 14.63 -1.31 9.79
C TYR A 231 13.64 -2.39 10.26
N ILE A 232 12.35 -2.21 9.94
CA ILE A 232 11.31 -3.17 10.28
C ILE A 232 11.46 -4.42 9.40
N LEU A 233 11.80 -4.29 8.12
CA LEU A 233 12.07 -5.45 7.27
C LEU A 233 13.19 -6.32 7.84
N LYS A 234 14.34 -5.73 8.20
CA LYS A 234 15.49 -6.47 8.73
C LYS A 234 15.14 -7.25 10.00
N ARG A 235 14.45 -6.59 10.94
CA ARG A 235 14.02 -7.23 12.20
C ARG A 235 13.06 -8.41 12.00
N ASN A 236 12.31 -8.44 10.90
CA ASN A 236 11.36 -9.51 10.58
C ASN A 236 11.91 -10.50 9.54
N LEU A 237 13.21 -10.44 9.21
CA LEU A 237 13.85 -11.50 8.45
C LEU A 237 13.80 -12.81 9.26
N PRO A 238 13.52 -13.96 8.62
CA PRO A 238 13.51 -15.23 9.34
C PRO A 238 14.91 -15.55 9.86
N SER A 239 15.04 -15.95 11.13
CA SER A 239 16.32 -16.15 11.83
C SER A 239 17.25 -17.21 11.19
N HIS A 240 16.68 -18.11 10.40
CA HIS A 240 17.39 -19.12 9.60
C HIS A 240 17.00 -19.04 8.11
N GLY A 241 16.38 -17.93 7.70
CA GLY A 241 15.83 -17.75 6.37
C GLY A 241 16.94 -17.71 5.33
N GLN A 242 16.88 -18.61 4.37
CA GLN A 242 17.59 -18.44 3.10
C GLN A 242 16.62 -17.84 2.09
N GLY A 243 17.09 -16.84 1.36
CA GLY A 243 16.39 -16.32 0.20
C GLY A 243 16.84 -17.06 -1.07
N VAL A 244 16.05 -16.95 -2.13
CA VAL A 244 16.47 -17.31 -3.49
C VAL A 244 16.31 -16.10 -4.38
N VAL A 245 17.38 -15.68 -5.04
CA VAL A 245 17.34 -14.58 -6.02
C VAL A 245 16.55 -15.07 -7.24
N LYS A 246 15.40 -14.48 -7.52
CA LYS A 246 14.51 -14.88 -8.62
C LYS A 246 14.57 -13.99 -9.84
N LYS A 247 14.97 -12.73 -9.66
CA LYS A 247 15.18 -11.81 -10.77
C LYS A 247 16.31 -10.85 -10.40
N LEU A 248 17.16 -10.58 -11.36
CA LEU A 248 18.27 -9.66 -11.24
C LEU A 248 18.43 -8.96 -12.59
N ALA A 249 18.13 -7.66 -12.65
CA ALA A 249 18.15 -6.91 -13.91
C ALA A 249 18.46 -5.42 -13.67
N SER A 250 19.11 -4.78 -14.64
CA SER A 250 19.35 -3.33 -14.59
C SER A 250 18.08 -2.56 -14.95
N LEU A 251 17.82 -1.45 -14.25
CA LEU A 251 16.72 -0.55 -14.58
C LEU A 251 17.12 0.39 -15.72
N GLY A 252 16.26 0.51 -16.73
CA GLY A 252 16.37 1.50 -17.79
C GLY A 252 16.19 2.90 -17.24
N ASP A 253 15.11 3.10 -16.50
CA ASP A 253 14.76 4.31 -15.74
C ASP A 253 14.03 3.97 -14.41
N LEU A 254 13.50 5.00 -13.73
CA LEU A 254 12.77 4.87 -12.46
C LEU A 254 11.25 4.67 -12.62
N SER A 255 10.76 4.43 -13.85
CA SER A 255 9.34 4.27 -14.14
C SER A 255 8.82 2.93 -13.59
N GLY A 256 7.55 2.88 -13.16
CA GLY A 256 6.93 1.65 -12.65
C GLY A 256 7.22 1.34 -11.17
N LEU A 257 7.94 2.23 -10.48
CA LEU A 257 8.28 2.10 -9.06
C LEU A 257 7.21 2.70 -8.12
N GLU A 258 6.02 3.05 -8.61
CA GLU A 258 4.98 3.76 -7.82
C GLU A 258 4.47 2.91 -6.64
N ALA A 259 4.56 1.59 -6.77
CA ALA A 259 4.21 0.64 -5.71
C ALA A 259 5.33 0.41 -4.67
N PHE A 260 6.53 0.94 -4.91
CA PHE A 260 7.68 0.76 -4.04
C PHE A 260 7.75 1.87 -2.99
N ASN A 261 8.19 1.51 -1.80
CA ASN A 261 8.56 2.47 -0.77
C ASN A 261 9.92 3.07 -1.14
N ARG A 262 9.98 4.40 -1.22
CA ARG A 262 11.23 5.15 -1.40
C ARG A 262 11.90 5.39 -0.04
N ILE A 263 13.23 5.27 -0.01
CA ILE A 263 14.08 5.51 1.17
C ILE A 263 14.66 6.93 1.16
#